data_AF-A0A7V9JGZ9-F1
#
_entry.id   AF-A0A7V9JGZ9-F1
#
_cell.length_a   1.000
_cell.length_b   1.000
_cell.length_c   1.000
_cell.angle_alpha   90.00
_cell.angle_beta   90.00
_cell.angle_gamma   90.00
#
_symmetry.space_group_name_H-M   'P 1'
#
loop_
_entity.id
_entity.type
_entity.pdbx_description
1 polymer ?
#
loop_
_entity_poly.entity_id
_entity_poly.type
_entity_poly.pdbx_seq_one_letter_code
_entity_poly.pdbx_strand_id
1 'polypeptide(L)'
;MFRVLSLAVPALVLLTASALFAQDERWQVTLDGQEYVWDIRLVRLEGDSLVVRQSDTLRRLPVEEVTEIRLIRKSESQLGDGATGGAMNALTGGDDEIYDLAPLEFAQRLRAVQKILLMHPIASDSSP
;
A
#
# COMPACT_ATOMS: atom_id res chain seq x y z
N MET A 1 50.55 2.47 37.23
CA MET A 1 49.84 1.34 37.87
C MET A 1 48.52 1.86 38.45
N PHE A 2 47.43 1.21 38.04
CA PHE A 2 46.01 1.27 38.49
C PHE A 2 45.17 2.56 38.41
N ARG A 3 44.12 2.41 37.56
CA ARG A 3 42.93 3.24 37.34
C ARG A 3 41.99 3.23 38.55
N VAL A 4 41.18 4.27 38.68
CA VAL A 4 39.81 4.12 39.19
C VAL A 4 38.84 4.78 38.22
N LEU A 5 37.91 3.94 37.72
CA LEU A 5 36.79 4.25 36.84
C LEU A 5 35.84 5.25 37.50
N SER A 6 35.29 6.18 36.72
CA SER A 6 33.97 6.75 37.01
C SER A 6 33.07 6.57 35.80
N LEU A 7 31.98 5.88 36.07
CA LEU A 7 30.95 5.38 35.18
C LEU A 7 29.96 6.51 34.87
N ALA A 8 29.63 6.75 33.60
CA ALA A 8 28.47 7.55 33.21
C ALA A 8 27.71 6.83 32.08
N VAL A 9 26.70 6.08 32.53
CA VAL A 9 25.32 5.87 32.03
C VAL A 9 25.04 6.14 30.52
N PRO A 10 24.34 5.23 29.82
CA PRO A 10 24.38 5.12 28.37
C PRO A 10 23.46 6.14 27.67
N ALA A 11 23.96 6.82 26.64
CA ALA A 11 23.09 7.50 25.68
C ALA A 11 22.54 6.47 24.70
N LEU A 12 21.41 5.89 25.09
CA LEU A 12 20.50 5.10 24.27
C LEU A 12 20.01 5.98 23.10
N VAL A 13 20.67 5.93 21.95
CA VAL A 13 20.12 6.45 20.71
C VAL A 13 19.07 5.44 20.25
N LEU A 14 17.80 5.78 20.50
CA LEU A 14 16.64 5.08 19.99
C LEU A 14 16.72 5.01 18.46
N LEU A 15 17.15 3.86 17.93
CA LEU A 15 16.75 3.41 16.61
C LEU A 15 15.23 3.22 16.63
N THR A 16 14.46 4.21 16.21
CA THR A 16 13.10 3.97 15.73
C THR A 16 13.13 4.08 14.22
N ALA A 17 13.51 2.96 13.62
CA ALA A 17 13.36 2.66 12.21
C ALA A 17 11.87 2.67 11.84
N SER A 18 11.30 3.84 11.57
CA SER A 18 9.91 3.99 11.13
C SER A 18 9.71 3.75 9.64
N ALA A 19 10.62 3.02 8.97
CA ALA A 19 10.59 2.79 7.52
C ALA A 19 10.36 1.32 7.12
N LEU A 20 10.06 0.44 8.08
CA LEU A 20 9.92 -1.01 7.82
C LEU A 20 8.49 -1.46 7.48
N PHE A 21 7.54 -0.53 7.31
CA PHE A 21 6.13 -0.86 7.04
C PHE A 21 5.59 -0.35 5.70
N ALA A 22 6.43 0.04 4.74
CA ALA A 22 5.99 -0.15 3.36
C ALA A 22 6.10 -1.64 3.06
N GLN A 23 5.06 -2.38 3.47
CA GLN A 23 4.75 -3.62 2.78
C GLN A 23 4.78 -3.31 1.27
N ASP A 24 5.26 -4.25 0.48
CA ASP A 24 5.16 -4.21 -0.98
C ASP A 24 3.68 -4.28 -1.34
N GLU A 25 2.97 -3.17 -1.18
CA GLU A 25 1.55 -3.04 -1.41
C GLU A 25 1.33 -3.14 -2.91
N ARG A 26 0.78 -4.27 -3.31
CA ARG A 26 0.44 -4.57 -4.68
C ARG A 26 -0.98 -4.09 -4.92
N TRP A 27 -1.15 -3.14 -5.82
CA TRP A 27 -2.45 -2.58 -6.15
C TRP A 27 -2.94 -3.06 -7.51
N GLN A 28 -4.25 -2.93 -7.69
CA GLN A 28 -4.96 -3.06 -8.95
C GLN A 28 -5.89 -1.85 -9.10
N VAL A 29 -6.01 -1.34 -10.31
CA VAL A 29 -7.00 -0.33 -10.69
C VAL A 29 -7.89 -0.90 -11.80
N THR A 30 -9.19 -0.73 -11.66
CA THR A 30 -10.18 -0.98 -12.72
C THR A 30 -10.55 0.36 -13.36
N LEU A 31 -10.50 0.42 -14.69
CA LEU A 31 -10.89 1.57 -15.48
C LEU A 31 -12.30 1.37 -16.07
N ASP A 32 -12.91 2.47 -16.49
CA ASP A 32 -14.12 2.48 -17.30
C ASP A 32 -13.90 1.60 -18.54
N GLY A 33 -14.90 0.78 -18.88
CA GLY A 33 -14.76 -0.23 -19.95
C GLY A 33 -14.10 -1.54 -19.51
N GLN A 34 -13.91 -1.77 -18.20
CA GLN A 34 -13.42 -3.03 -17.62
C GLN A 34 -11.96 -3.37 -17.96
N GLU A 35 -11.16 -2.37 -18.34
CA GLU A 35 -9.70 -2.53 -18.38
C GLU A 35 -9.15 -2.60 -16.95
N TYR A 36 -8.17 -3.46 -16.74
CA TYR A 36 -7.51 -3.60 -15.45
C TYR A 36 -6.02 -3.32 -15.53
N VAL A 37 -5.54 -2.46 -14.65
CA VAL A 37 -4.11 -2.18 -14.46
C VAL A 37 -3.66 -2.87 -13.17
N TRP A 38 -2.94 -3.97 -13.31
CA TRP A 38 -2.50 -4.83 -12.21
C TRP A 38 -1.02 -4.64 -11.87
N ASP A 39 -0.64 -5.12 -10.69
CA ASP A 39 0.74 -5.16 -10.21
C ASP A 39 1.39 -3.78 -10.19
N ILE A 40 0.64 -2.82 -9.65
CA ILE A 40 1.06 -1.43 -9.58
C ILE A 40 1.30 -0.99 -8.14
N ARG A 41 2.06 0.08 -7.99
CA ARG A 41 2.11 0.88 -6.77
C ARG A 41 1.46 2.23 -7.03
N LEU A 42 0.63 2.69 -6.09
CA LEU A 42 0.14 4.07 -6.12
C LEU A 42 1.31 5.02 -5.87
N VAL A 43 1.38 6.17 -6.54
CA VAL A 43 2.51 7.11 -6.41
C VAL A 43 2.08 8.50 -5.95
N ARG A 44 1.13 9.12 -6.64
CA ARG A 44 0.59 10.45 -6.28
C ARG A 44 -0.61 10.78 -7.13
N LEU A 45 -1.29 11.86 -6.77
CA LEU A 45 -2.13 12.60 -7.71
C LEU A 45 -1.32 13.71 -8.38
N GLU A 46 -1.50 13.88 -9.68
CA GLU A 46 -0.96 14.96 -10.49
C GLU A 46 -2.14 15.59 -11.25
N GLY A 47 -2.68 16.68 -10.69
CA GLY A 47 -3.93 17.27 -11.19
C GLY A 47 -5.11 16.31 -11.00
N ASP A 48 -5.70 15.90 -12.12
CA ASP A 48 -6.83 14.96 -12.23
C ASP A 48 -6.40 13.52 -12.51
N SER A 49 -5.09 13.24 -12.51
CA SER A 49 -4.53 11.95 -12.89
C SER A 49 -3.88 11.25 -11.69
N LEU A 50 -4.22 9.99 -11.48
CA LEU A 50 -3.52 9.10 -10.56
C LEU A 50 -2.25 8.57 -11.24
N VAL A 51 -1.10 8.92 -10.67
CA VAL A 51 0.19 8.39 -11.11
C VAL A 51 0.43 7.07 -10.39
N VAL A 52 0.71 6.03 -11.17
CA VAL A 52 1.03 4.69 -10.68
C VAL A 52 2.36 4.23 -11.26
N ARG A 53 3.09 3.41 -10.51
CA ARG A 53 4.28 2.73 -10.99
C ARG A 53 3.90 1.30 -11.37
N GLN A 54 4.18 0.92 -12.60
CA GLN A 54 4.04 -0.45 -13.11
C GLN A 54 5.40 -0.90 -13.63
N SER A 55 5.98 -1.90 -12.97
CA SER A 55 7.40 -2.25 -13.15
C SER A 55 8.30 -1.01 -12.99
N ASP A 56 9.15 -0.70 -13.97
CA ASP A 56 10.03 0.48 -13.95
C ASP A 56 9.43 1.72 -14.63
N THR A 57 8.15 1.67 -15.00
CA THR A 57 7.48 2.75 -15.73
C THR A 57 6.44 3.46 -14.88
N LEU A 58 6.27 4.76 -15.09
CA LEU A 58 5.16 5.53 -14.53
C LEU A 58 4.02 5.62 -15.57
N ARG A 59 2.81 5.31 -15.13
CA ARG A 59 1.57 5.52 -15.90
C ARG A 59 0.72 6.57 -15.22
N ARG A 60 0.01 7.36 -16.03
CA ARG A 60 -1.02 8.30 -15.57
C ARG A 60 -2.37 7.73 -15.93
N LEU A 61 -3.24 7.59 -14.94
CA LEU A 61 -4.61 7.11 -15.11
C LEU A 61 -5.55 8.29 -14.84
N PRO A 62 -6.40 8.70 -15.79
CA PRO A 62 -7.40 9.75 -15.54
C PRO A 62 -8.32 9.30 -14.40
N VAL A 63 -8.46 10.10 -13.34
CA VAL A 63 -9.32 9.72 -12.20
C VAL A 63 -10.77 9.54 -12.63
N GLU A 64 -11.21 10.26 -13.65
CA GLU A 64 -12.54 10.10 -14.25
C GLU A 64 -12.82 8.70 -14.80
N GLU A 65 -11.78 7.96 -15.19
CA GLU A 65 -11.92 6.59 -15.69
C GLU A 65 -11.75 5.55 -14.58
N VAL A 66 -11.22 5.91 -13.40
CA VAL A 66 -10.96 4.94 -12.32
C VAL A 66 -12.26 4.56 -11.61
N THR A 67 -12.69 3.30 -11.73
CA THR A 67 -13.93 2.79 -11.13
C THR A 67 -13.72 1.96 -9.88
N GLU A 68 -12.58 1.29 -9.74
CA GLU A 68 -12.22 0.53 -8.54
C GLU A 68 -10.72 0.67 -8.28
N ILE A 69 -10.34 0.79 -7.01
CA ILE A 69 -8.96 0.62 -6.55
C ILE A 69 -8.96 -0.51 -5.54
N ARG A 70 -8.06 -1.48 -5.72
CA ARG A 70 -7.95 -2.66 -4.86
C ARG A 70 -6.52 -2.85 -4.37
N LEU A 71 -6.35 -2.96 -3.07
CA LEU A 71 -5.11 -3.43 -2.45
C LEU A 71 -5.15 -4.95 -2.41
N ILE A 72 -4.25 -5.59 -3.14
CA ILE A 72 -4.08 -7.04 -3.15
C ILE A 72 -3.32 -7.43 -1.90
N ARG A 73 -3.98 -8.11 -0.96
CA ARG A 73 -3.31 -8.71 0.19
C ARG A 73 -2.79 -10.07 -0.22
N LYS A 74 -1.52 -10.34 0.08
CA LYS A 74 -0.98 -11.70 -0.04
C LYS A 74 -1.71 -12.55 0.99
N SER A 75 -2.58 -13.46 0.53
CA SER A 75 -3.12 -14.50 1.39
C SER A 75 -1.94 -15.31 1.91
N GLU A 76 -1.61 -15.16 3.19
CA GLU A 76 -0.75 -16.12 3.86
C GLU A 76 -1.53 -17.44 3.90
N SER A 77 -1.34 -18.29 2.89
CA SER A 77 -1.79 -19.66 3.00
C SER A 77 -0.96 -20.29 4.11
N GLN A 78 -1.54 -20.38 5.30
CA GLN A 78 -0.97 -21.17 6.38
C GLN A 78 -1.15 -22.65 5.99
N LEU A 79 -0.25 -23.11 5.12
CA LEU A 79 -0.14 -24.50 4.73
C LEU A 79 0.52 -25.24 5.91
N GLY A 80 -0.27 -25.60 6.91
CA GLY A 80 0.18 -26.43 8.02
C GLY A 80 -0.51 -26.11 9.34
N ASP A 81 -1.61 -26.80 9.59
CA ASP A 81 -1.77 -27.76 10.72
C ASP A 81 -3.24 -27.81 11.14
N GLY A 82 -3.94 -28.85 10.69
CA GLY A 82 -5.07 -29.48 11.41
C GLY A 82 -6.22 -28.65 11.97
N ALA A 83 -6.38 -27.35 11.67
CA ALA A 83 -7.44 -26.51 12.24
C ALA A 83 -8.48 -26.15 11.18
N THR A 84 -9.72 -26.54 11.45
CA THR A 84 -10.96 -26.40 10.66
C THR A 84 -11.35 -24.96 10.28
N GLY A 85 -10.45 -23.98 10.39
CA GLY A 85 -10.66 -22.57 10.04
C GLY A 85 -9.99 -22.10 8.74
N GLY A 86 -8.98 -22.80 8.22
CA GLY A 86 -8.23 -22.37 7.03
C GLY A 86 -8.96 -22.57 5.69
N ALA A 87 -9.92 -23.49 5.62
CA ALA A 87 -10.59 -23.85 4.38
C ALA A 87 -11.67 -22.83 3.92
N MET A 88 -12.21 -22.00 4.82
CA MET A 88 -13.22 -20.99 4.47
C MET A 88 -12.60 -19.72 3.84
N ASN A 89 -11.38 -19.35 4.21
CA ASN A 89 -10.65 -18.21 3.60
C ASN A 89 -10.11 -18.52 2.19
N ALA A 90 -9.98 -19.79 1.81
CA ALA A 90 -9.52 -20.16 0.47
C ALA A 90 -10.63 -20.06 -0.61
N LEU A 91 -11.90 -20.00 -0.21
CA LEU A 91 -13.07 -19.94 -1.10
C LEU A 91 -13.61 -18.52 -1.31
N THR A 92 -13.18 -17.59 -0.47
CA THR A 92 -13.55 -16.17 -0.50
C THR A 92 -12.23 -15.45 -0.65
N GLY A 93 -11.86 -14.92 -1.83
CA GLY A 93 -10.62 -14.14 -2.00
C GLY A 93 -10.66 -12.87 -1.15
N GLY A 94 -10.37 -13.01 0.15
CA GLY A 94 -11.18 -12.34 1.19
C GLY A 94 -10.48 -11.32 2.07
N ASP A 95 -9.23 -10.98 1.81
CA ASP A 95 -8.49 -9.99 2.60
C ASP A 95 -8.18 -8.71 1.82
N ASP A 96 -8.57 -8.63 0.54
CA ASP A 96 -8.31 -7.44 -0.29
C ASP A 96 -9.11 -6.24 0.20
N GLU A 97 -8.46 -5.07 0.20
CA GLU A 97 -9.13 -3.81 0.50
C GLU A 97 -9.64 -3.21 -0.81
N ILE A 98 -10.96 -3.02 -0.92
CA ILE A 98 -11.63 -2.62 -2.16
C ILE A 98 -12.27 -1.25 -1.98
N TYR A 99 -11.94 -0.33 -2.86
CA TYR A 99 -12.53 1.00 -2.96
C TYR A 99 -13.35 1.09 -4.24
N ASP A 100 -14.67 0.96 -4.12
CA ASP A 100 -15.60 1.21 -5.24
C ASP A 100 -15.79 2.72 -5.44
N LEU A 101 -15.35 3.19 -6.60
CA LEU A 101 -15.35 4.59 -7.01
C LEU A 101 -16.37 4.88 -8.13
N ALA A 102 -16.96 3.83 -8.72
CA ALA A 102 -17.96 3.95 -9.78
C ALA A 102 -19.17 4.82 -9.40
N PRO A 103 -19.76 4.74 -8.19
CA PRO A 103 -20.91 5.56 -7.83
C PRO A 103 -20.55 7.02 -7.51
N LEU A 104 -19.26 7.37 -7.47
CA LEU A 104 -18.80 8.70 -7.09
C LEU A 104 -18.70 9.63 -8.29
N GLU A 105 -19.23 10.83 -8.12
CA GLU A 105 -18.98 11.97 -9.00
C GLU A 105 -17.49 12.34 -9.00
N PHE A 106 -17.00 12.92 -10.09
CA PHE A 106 -15.57 13.21 -10.29
C PHE A 106 -14.89 13.90 -9.09
N ALA A 107 -15.48 14.95 -8.54
CA ALA A 107 -14.90 15.66 -7.39
C ALA A 107 -14.85 14.81 -6.11
N GLN A 108 -15.82 13.91 -5.91
CA GLN A 108 -15.83 12.98 -4.78
C GLN A 108 -14.82 11.88 -4.98
N ARG A 109 -14.71 11.37 -6.20
CA ARG A 109 -13.72 10.39 -6.62
C ARG A 109 -12.30 10.88 -6.42
N LEU A 110 -12.00 12.11 -6.83
CA LEU A 110 -10.69 12.73 -6.60
C LEU A 110 -10.34 12.81 -5.11
N ARG A 111 -11.30 13.20 -4.27
CA ARG A 111 -11.13 13.21 -2.80
C ARG A 111 -10.94 11.82 -2.21
N ALA A 112 -11.61 10.80 -2.76
CA ALA A 112 -11.42 9.43 -2.33
C ALA A 112 -9.99 8.95 -2.64
N VAL A 113 -9.50 9.18 -3.85
CA VAL A 113 -8.12 8.84 -4.24
C VAL A 113 -7.09 9.57 -3.36
N GLN A 114 -7.32 10.85 -3.06
CA GLN A 114 -6.48 11.60 -2.10
C GLN A 114 -6.43 10.93 -0.73
N LYS A 115 -7.59 10.49 -0.21
CA LYS A 115 -7.65 9.80 1.08
C LYS A 115 -6.93 8.46 1.05
N ILE A 116 -7.10 7.67 -0.01
CA ILE A 116 -6.40 6.38 -0.18
C ILE A 116 -4.89 6.60 -0.11
N LEU A 117 -4.35 7.57 -0.85
CA LEU A 117 -2.93 7.92 -0.84
C LEU A 117 -2.42 8.38 0.54
N LEU A 118 -3.28 9.00 1.36
CA LEU A 118 -2.93 9.41 2.72
C LEU A 118 -2.96 8.24 3.72
N MET A 119 -3.86 7.27 3.51
CA MET A 119 -3.97 6.07 4.35
C MET A 119 -2.88 5.04 4.03
N HIS A 120 -2.42 5.02 2.78
CA HIS A 120 -1.36 4.15 2.28
C HIS A 120 -0.15 4.98 1.83
N PRO A 121 0.61 5.56 2.79
CA PRO A 121 1.76 6.37 2.46
C PRO A 121 2.81 5.49 1.80
N ILE A 122 3.23 5.90 0.61
CA ILE A 122 4.33 5.26 -0.10
C ILE A 122 5.57 5.47 0.76
N ALA A 123 6.33 4.41 1.06
CA ALA A 123 7.66 4.61 1.64
C ALA A 123 8.40 5.55 0.71
N SER A 124 8.67 6.75 1.22
CA SER A 124 9.44 7.78 0.56
C SER A 124 10.62 7.11 -0.10
N ASP A 125 10.68 7.19 -1.42
CA ASP A 125 11.86 6.81 -2.19
C ASP A 125 12.98 7.68 -1.63
N SER A 126 13.73 7.11 -0.68
CA SER A 126 14.75 7.80 0.07
C SER A 126 15.97 7.84 -0.83
N SER A 127 15.88 8.62 -1.92
CA SER A 127 17.07 8.98 -2.68
C SER A 127 17.87 9.99 -1.85
N PRO A 128 19.13 9.69 -1.52
CA PRO A 128 20.05 10.63 -0.87
C PRO A 128 20.41 11.82 -1.77
#